data_AF-B6JVN4-F1
#
_entry.id   AF-B6JVN4-F1
#
_cell.length_a   1.000
_cell.length_b   1.000
_cell.length_c   1.000
_cell.angle_alpha   90.00
_cell.angle_beta   90.00
_cell.angle_gamma   90.00
#
_symmetry.space_group_name_H-M   'P 1'
#
loop_
_entity.id
_entity.type
_entity.pdbx_description
1 polymer ?
#
loop_
_entity_poly.entity_id
_entity_poly.type
_entity_poly.pdbx_seq_one_letter_code
_entity_poly.pdbx_strand_id
1 'polypeptide(L)' 'MSEKMPASDASAVQQPEQEEKPKPCCACPETRKARDACLLESKNGPIECAKLIEAHRKCMAQYGYEV' A
#
# COMPACT_ATOMS: atom_id res chain seq x y z
N MET A 1 19.83 41.91 -1.89
CA MET A 1 19.36 41.61 -0.52
C MET A 1 17.90 41.20 -0.59
N SER A 2 17.58 40.02 -0.06
CA SER A 2 16.31 39.66 0.60
C SER A 2 16.41 38.17 0.90
N GLU A 3 17.23 37.91 1.92
CA GLU A 3 17.30 36.65 2.64
C GLU A 3 16.01 36.42 3.45
N LYS A 4 15.80 35.15 3.83
CA LYS A 4 15.48 34.68 5.20
C LYS A 4 14.11 34.00 5.43
N MET A 5 14.22 32.69 5.69
CA MET A 5 13.50 31.83 6.68
C MET A 5 12.04 31.40 6.41
N PRO A 6 11.48 30.41 7.15
CA PRO A 6 12.06 29.40 8.07
C PRO A 6 11.53 27.94 7.92
N ALA A 7 12.12 27.05 8.73
CA ALA A 7 11.66 25.69 9.05
C ALA A 7 10.24 25.63 9.67
N SER A 8 9.48 24.60 9.29
CA SER A 8 8.25 24.09 9.91
C SER A 8 7.95 22.78 9.18
N ASP A 9 7.53 21.68 9.76
CA ASP A 9 6.99 21.40 11.08
C ASP A 9 7.09 19.88 11.26
N ALA A 10 7.42 19.45 12.47
CA ALA A 10 7.37 18.05 12.86
C ALA A 10 5.91 17.60 12.93
N SER A 11 5.34 17.21 11.79
CA SER A 11 3.99 16.65 11.76
C SER A 11 4.03 15.17 12.17
N ALA A 12 4.05 14.96 13.48
CA ALA A 12 3.64 13.74 14.12
C ALA A 12 2.17 13.46 13.76
N VAL A 13 1.94 12.69 12.70
CA VAL A 13 0.60 12.17 12.38
C VAL A 13 0.43 10.85 13.12
N GLN A 14 0.02 10.96 14.38
CA GLN A 14 -0.73 9.91 15.06
C GLN A 14 -2.10 9.86 14.40
N GLN A 15 -2.38 8.79 13.64
CA GLN A 15 -3.74 8.53 13.17
C GLN A 15 -4.42 7.51 14.11
N PRO A 16 -5.66 7.82 14.52
CA PRO A 16 -6.35 7.15 15.62
C PRO A 16 -6.77 5.73 15.24
N GLU A 17 -6.73 4.89 16.28
CA GLU A 17 -7.39 3.60 16.36
C GLU A 17 -8.90 3.83 16.13
N GLN A 18 -9.40 3.45 14.96
CA GLN A 18 -10.81 3.15 14.76
C GLN A 18 -10.93 1.64 14.57
N GLU A 19 -11.79 1.06 15.37
CA GLU A 19 -12.16 -0.35 15.46
C GLU A 19 -12.55 -0.94 14.08
N GLU A 20 -12.46 -2.26 13.96
CA GLU A 20 -13.35 -3.15 13.20
C GLU A 20 -13.12 -3.61 11.75
N LYS A 21 -12.04 -3.26 11.04
CA LYS A 21 -11.61 -4.06 9.86
C LYS A 21 -10.08 -4.16 9.77
N PRO A 22 -9.46 -5.36 9.88
CA PRO A 22 -8.05 -5.54 9.57
C PRO A 22 -7.70 -4.83 8.28
N LYS A 23 -6.67 -3.96 8.31
CA LYS A 23 -6.23 -3.26 7.10
C LYS A 23 -5.90 -4.33 6.05
N PRO A 24 -6.41 -4.24 4.81
CA PRO A 24 -6.24 -5.27 3.76
C PRO A 24 -4.75 -5.55 3.44
N CYS A 25 -3.92 -4.62 3.88
CA CYS A 25 -2.49 -4.58 3.77
C CYS A 25 -1.76 -5.66 4.61
N CYS A 26 -2.43 -6.29 5.60
CA CYS A 26 -1.87 -7.30 6.52
C CYS A 26 -2.36 -8.74 6.29
N ALA A 27 -3.42 -8.95 5.50
CA ALA A 27 -3.95 -10.29 5.24
C ALA A 27 -2.98 -11.13 4.39
N CYS A 28 -2.27 -10.47 3.47
CA CYS A 28 -1.46 -11.14 2.45
C CYS A 28 -0.14 -10.37 2.18
N PRO A 29 0.80 -10.34 3.15
CA PRO A 29 2.05 -9.60 3.00
C PRO A 29 2.94 -10.13 1.87
N GLU A 30 2.94 -11.45 1.67
CA GLU A 30 3.69 -12.13 0.62
C GLU A 30 3.24 -11.70 -0.79
N THR A 31 1.94 -11.83 -1.10
CA THR A 31 1.41 -11.47 -2.42
C THR A 31 1.40 -9.97 -2.65
N ARG A 32 1.19 -9.17 -1.60
CA ARG A 32 1.30 -7.72 -1.67
C ARG A 32 2.72 -7.29 -2.03
N LYS A 33 3.73 -7.83 -1.36
CA LYS A 33 5.15 -7.48 -1.60
C LYS A 33 5.59 -7.90 -2.99
N ALA A 34 5.19 -9.09 -3.45
CA ALA A 34 5.46 -9.55 -4.80
C ALA A 34 4.79 -8.64 -5.85
N ARG A 35 3.52 -8.27 -5.64
CA ARG A 35 2.80 -7.32 -6.51
C ARG A 35 3.52 -5.97 -6.55
N ASP A 36 3.82 -5.39 -5.39
CA ASP A 36 4.49 -4.08 -5.31
C ASP A 36 5.86 -4.10 -5.99
N ALA A 37 6.68 -5.12 -5.72
CA ALA A 37 7.97 -5.28 -6.36
C ALA A 37 7.82 -5.40 -7.89
N CYS A 38 6.85 -6.17 -8.37
CA CYS A 38 6.57 -6.30 -9.79
C CYS A 38 6.10 -4.97 -10.41
N LEU A 39 5.24 -4.22 -9.74
CA LEU A 39 4.80 -2.89 -10.20
C LEU A 39 5.96 -1.88 -10.22
N LEU A 40 6.91 -2.00 -9.29
CA LEU A 40 8.10 -1.14 -9.20
C LEU A 40 9.11 -1.45 -10.33
N GLU A 41 9.26 -2.72 -10.67
CA GLU A 41 10.19 -3.20 -11.71
C GLU A 41 9.61 -3.06 -13.14
N SER A 42 8.28 -3.10 -13.28
CA SER A 42 7.60 -3.18 -14.58
C SER A 42 7.07 -1.82 -15.06
N LYS A 43 7.44 -1.38 -16.27
CA LYS A 43 6.86 -0.19 -16.93
C LYS A 43 5.37 -0.31 -17.23
N ASN A 44 4.88 -1.53 -17.52
CA ASN A 44 3.46 -1.86 -17.69
C ASN A 44 2.98 -2.78 -16.55
N GLY A 45 3.29 -2.38 -15.31
CA GLY A 45 2.99 -3.13 -14.10
C GLY A 45 1.59 -3.74 -14.00
N PRO A 46 0.46 -3.06 -14.31
CA PRO A 46 -0.85 -3.67 -14.11
C PRO A 46 -1.14 -4.87 -15.02
N ILE A 47 -0.50 -4.97 -16.19
CA ILE A 47 -0.72 -6.06 -17.15
C ILE A 47 0.22 -7.24 -16.84
N GLU A 48 1.51 -6.96 -16.66
CA GLU A 48 2.53 -7.98 -16.37
C GLU A 48 2.32 -8.59 -14.97
N CYS A 49 1.94 -7.76 -14.00
CA CYS A 49 1.69 -8.19 -12.63
C CYS A 49 0.24 -8.63 -12.40
N ALA A 50 -0.59 -8.74 -13.45
CA ALA A 50 -2.00 -9.16 -13.33
C ALA A 50 -2.14 -10.50 -12.57
N LYS A 51 -1.23 -11.44 -12.81
CA LYS A 51 -1.19 -12.72 -12.07
C LYS A 51 -0.92 -12.55 -10.57
N LEU A 52 -0.05 -11.61 -10.20
CA LEU A 52 0.25 -11.29 -8.79
C LEU A 52 -0.88 -10.50 -8.13
N ILE A 53 -1.53 -9.61 -8.88
CA ILE A 53 -2.72 -8.87 -8.44
C ILE A 53 -3.88 -9.83 -8.19
N GLU A 54 -4.13 -10.79 -9.08
CA GLU A 54 -5.17 -11.80 -8.91
C GLU A 54 -4.88 -12.70 -7.70
N ALA A 55 -3.64 -13.14 -7.52
CA ALA A 55 -3.23 -13.89 -6.34
C ALA A 55 -3.44 -13.09 -5.03
N HIS A 56 -3.14 -11.79 -5.05
CA HIS A 56 -3.38 -10.91 -3.92
C HIS A 56 -4.88 -10.71 -3.65
N ARG A 57 -5.69 -10.48 -4.69
CA ARG A 57 -7.16 -10.39 -4.60
C ARG A 57 -7.78 -11.68 -4.08
N LYS A 58 -7.34 -12.84 -4.56
CA LYS A 58 -7.82 -14.15 -4.09
C LYS A 58 -7.51 -14.37 -2.62
N CYS A 59 -6.32 -13.96 -2.18
CA CYS A 59 -5.95 -14.02 -0.78
C CYS A 59 -6.83 -13.08 0.07
N MET A 60 -7.02 -11.83 -0.34
CA MET A 60 -7.92 -10.89 0.37
C MET A 60 -9.39 -11.35 0.39
N ALA A 61 -9.87 -11.99 -0.68
CA ALA A 61 -11.21 -12.55 -0.76
C ALA A 61 -11.42 -13.68 0.27
N GLN A 62 -10.40 -14.47 0.59
CA GLN A 62 -10.47 -15.49 1.68
C GLN A 62 -10.71 -14.84 3.05
N TYR A 63 -10.23 -13.61 3.24
CA TYR A 63 -10.42 -12.86 4.47
C TYR A 63 -11.67 -11.96 4.44
N GLY A 64 -12.48 -12.01 3.37
CA GLY A 64 -13.70 -11.22 3.22
C GLY A 64 -13.47 -9.77 2.75
N TYR A 65 -12.30 -9.47 2.17
CA TYR A 65 -11.99 -8.16 1.59
C TYR A 65 -12.13 -8.19 0.08
N GLU A 66 -13.07 -7.41 -0.46
CA GLU A 66 -13.19 -7.14 -1.90
C GLU A 66 -12.30 -5.93 -2.24
N VAL A 67 -11.34 -6.11 -3.15
CA VAL A 67 -10.37 -5.10 -3.63
C VAL A 67 -10.45 -4.95 -5.13
#